data_AF-A0AAF0QYG2-F1
#
_entry.id   AF-A0AAF0QYG2-F1
#
_cell.length_a   1.000
_cell.length_b   1.000
_cell.length_c   1.000
_cell.angle_alpha   90.00
_cell.angle_beta   90.00
_cell.angle_gamma   90.00
#
_symmetry.space_group_name_H-M   'P 1'
#
loop_
_entity.id
_entity.type
_entity.pdbx_description
1 polymer ?
#
loop_
_entity_poly.entity_id
_entity_poly.type
_entity_poly.pdbx_seq_one_letter_code
_entity_poly.pdbx_strand_id
1 'polypeptide(L)'
;MGSNQAALSFLKYLAIGAARIDAGAATLSSSLYIVDDGQRAVLFDRFKGIIDDVVGEGTHFLVPWGQKPFIFDIRTKPHTFSCFSGTKDLQMVHLTLRVLSRPEVLRLPKIFKTLGLEDFDIELNDVAITHLSYGAEFSKAVEKKQVAQQEAEWSKFVVMKAEQE
;
A
#
# COMPACT_ATOMS: atom_id res chain seq x y z
N MET A 1 -34.55 -56.03 29.74
CA MET A 1 -34.33 -55.24 28.51
C MET A 1 -34.22 -53.72 28.73
N GLY A 2 -34.07 -53.20 29.97
CA GLY A 2 -34.08 -51.74 30.24
C GLY A 2 -32.72 -51.03 30.38
N SER A 3 -31.61 -51.74 30.52
CA SER A 3 -30.30 -51.12 30.82
C SER A 3 -29.65 -50.39 29.63
N ASN A 4 -29.83 -50.90 28.40
CA ASN A 4 -29.15 -50.33 27.23
C ASN A 4 -29.81 -49.02 26.74
N GLN A 5 -31.10 -48.83 27.00
CA GLN A 5 -31.83 -47.60 26.65
C GLN A 5 -31.39 -46.40 27.50
N ALA A 6 -31.09 -46.62 28.79
CA ALA A 6 -30.59 -45.59 29.70
C ALA A 6 -29.14 -45.17 29.39
N ALA A 7 -28.29 -46.12 28.97
CA ALA A 7 -26.92 -45.82 28.54
C ALA A 7 -26.91 -45.05 27.21
N LEU A 8 -27.80 -45.38 26.28
CA LEU A 8 -27.94 -44.70 24.99
C LEU A 8 -28.45 -43.25 25.15
N SER A 9 -29.39 -43.00 26.07
CA SER A 9 -29.85 -41.64 26.34
C SER A 9 -28.77 -40.79 27.01
N PHE A 10 -28.02 -41.34 27.96
CA PHE A 10 -26.88 -40.66 28.58
C PHE A 10 -25.78 -40.30 27.56
N LEU A 11 -25.41 -41.24 26.69
CA LEU A 11 -24.47 -40.98 25.59
C LEU A 11 -24.99 -39.91 24.62
N LYS A 12 -26.29 -39.88 24.33
CA LYS A 12 -26.91 -38.85 23.49
C LYS A 12 -26.81 -37.46 24.12
N TYR A 13 -27.06 -37.32 25.42
CA TYR A 13 -26.90 -36.05 26.13
C TYR A 13 -25.44 -35.59 26.18
N LEU A 14 -24.52 -36.53 26.39
CA LEU A 14 -23.08 -36.25 26.39
C LEU A 14 -22.58 -35.84 25.00
N ALA A 15 -23.06 -36.51 23.94
CA ALA A 15 -22.77 -36.15 22.56
C ALA A 15 -23.34 -34.76 22.18
N ILE A 16 -24.57 -34.44 22.60
CA ILE A 16 -25.16 -33.11 22.40
C ILE A 16 -24.41 -32.04 23.22
N GLY A 17 -23.97 -32.38 24.43
CA GLY A 17 -23.17 -31.50 25.28
C GLY A 17 -21.81 -31.20 24.66
N ALA A 18 -21.09 -32.22 24.20
CA ALA A 18 -19.81 -32.09 23.50
C ALA A 18 -19.96 -31.23 22.24
N ALA A 19 -20.94 -31.52 21.38
CA ALA A 19 -21.19 -30.75 20.16
C ALA A 19 -21.49 -29.26 20.43
N ARG A 20 -22.14 -28.92 21.55
CA ARG A 20 -22.40 -27.53 21.93
C ARG A 20 -21.16 -26.79 22.42
N ILE A 21 -20.31 -27.48 23.18
CA ILE A 21 -19.04 -26.91 23.66
C ILE A 21 -18.11 -26.68 22.48
N ASP A 22 -18.01 -27.65 21.58
CA ASP A 22 -17.18 -27.56 20.37
C ASP A 22 -17.65 -26.42 19.45
N ALA A 23 -18.98 -26.32 19.24
CA ALA A 23 -19.55 -25.20 18.50
C ALA A 23 -19.29 -23.84 19.17
N GLY A 24 -19.43 -23.76 20.50
CA GLY A 24 -19.15 -22.54 21.27
C GLY A 24 -17.69 -22.12 21.20
N ALA A 25 -16.75 -23.06 21.35
CA ALA A 25 -15.31 -22.80 21.26
C ALA A 25 -14.91 -22.30 19.87
N ALA A 26 -15.47 -22.88 18.80
CA ALA A 26 -15.24 -22.43 17.43
C ALA A 26 -15.75 -20.99 17.19
N THR A 27 -16.90 -20.62 17.78
CA THR A 27 -17.42 -19.25 17.67
C THR A 27 -16.55 -18.22 18.40
N LEU A 28 -15.92 -18.59 19.51
CA LEU A 28 -15.01 -17.69 20.23
C LEU A 28 -13.70 -17.49 19.47
N SER A 29 -13.11 -18.56 18.95
CA SER A 29 -11.85 -18.45 18.20
C SER A 29 -11.99 -17.62 16.93
N SER A 30 -13.14 -17.68 16.26
CA SER A 30 -13.41 -16.89 15.05
C SER A 30 -13.78 -15.44 15.34
N SER A 31 -14.00 -15.07 16.61
CA SER A 31 -14.41 -13.72 17.03
C SER A 31 -13.25 -12.80 17.39
N LEU A 32 -12.02 -13.31 17.45
CA LEU A 32 -10.85 -12.52 17.82
C LEU A 32 -9.96 -12.27 16.61
N TYR A 33 -9.55 -11.01 16.43
CA TYR A 33 -8.54 -10.62 15.47
C TYR A 33 -7.57 -9.62 16.09
N ILE A 34 -6.36 -9.57 15.56
CA ILE A 34 -5.28 -8.72 16.05
C ILE A 34 -4.92 -7.74 14.94
N VAL A 35 -4.71 -6.48 15.31
CA VAL A 35 -4.21 -5.43 14.43
C VAL A 35 -2.81 -5.08 14.90
N ASP A 36 -1.83 -5.27 14.03
CA ASP A 36 -0.43 -5.01 14.32
C ASP A 36 -0.13 -3.50 14.33
N ASP A 37 1.01 -3.15 14.93
CA ASP A 37 1.51 -1.77 14.94
C ASP A 37 1.79 -1.24 13.52
N GLY A 38 1.38 -0.01 13.25
CA GLY A 38 1.41 0.61 11.92
C GLY A 38 0.34 0.08 10.97
N GLN A 39 -0.62 -0.71 11.45
CA GLN A 39 -1.82 -1.08 10.71
C GLN A 39 -3.09 -0.50 11.35
N ARG A 40 -4.16 -0.43 10.56
CA ARG A 40 -5.49 0.02 10.98
C ARG A 40 -6.53 -0.86 10.31
N ALA A 41 -7.57 -1.26 11.04
CA ALA A 41 -8.62 -2.11 10.50
C ALA A 41 -9.90 -1.33 10.23
N VAL A 42 -10.50 -1.56 9.06
CA VAL A 42 -11.86 -1.14 8.75
C VAL A 42 -12.76 -2.37 8.84
N LEU A 43 -13.87 -2.23 9.57
CA LEU A 43 -14.82 -3.32 9.76
C LEU A 43 -15.91 -3.25 8.69
N PHE A 44 -16.15 -4.37 8.03
CA PHE A 44 -17.29 -4.56 7.15
C PHE A 44 -18.36 -5.36 7.86
N ASP A 45 -19.56 -4.81 7.99
CA ASP A 45 -20.75 -5.49 8.47
C ASP A 45 -21.63 -5.92 7.28
N ARG A 46 -22.10 -7.18 7.29
CA ARG A 46 -22.99 -7.73 6.27
C ARG A 46 -24.31 -6.97 6.14
N PHE A 47 -24.80 -6.34 7.21
CA PHE A 47 -26.10 -5.67 7.23
C PHE A 47 -26.01 -4.15 7.06
N LYS A 48 -25.00 -3.51 7.67
CA LYS A 48 -24.81 -2.05 7.64
C LYS A 48 -23.80 -1.60 6.58
N GLY A 49 -23.03 -2.53 6.03
CA GLY A 49 -21.90 -2.24 5.16
C GLY A 49 -20.68 -1.79 5.97
N ILE A 50 -19.91 -0.87 5.41
CA ILE A 50 -18.62 -0.45 5.95
C ILE A 50 -18.84 0.52 7.12
N ILE A 51 -18.26 0.17 8.28
CA ILE A 51 -18.28 1.00 9.49
C ILE A 51 -17.29 2.16 9.30
N ASP A 52 -17.74 3.38 9.55
CA ASP A 52 -16.93 4.61 9.37
C ASP A 52 -15.91 4.83 10.49
N ASP A 53 -15.94 4.01 11.53
CA ASP A 53 -14.95 4.02 12.60
C ASP A 53 -13.78 3.08 12.25
N VAL A 54 -12.57 3.55 12.55
CA VAL A 54 -11.33 2.85 12.22
C VAL A 54 -10.73 2.28 13.48
N VAL A 55 -10.52 0.98 13.46
CA VAL A 55 -10.00 0.25 14.60
C VAL A 55 -8.48 0.35 14.64
N GLY A 56 -7.96 0.82 15.78
CA GLY A 56 -6.54 0.94 16.07
C GLY A 56 -5.84 -0.40 16.30
N GLU A 57 -4.54 -0.33 16.63
CA GLU A 57 -3.76 -1.51 17.03
C GLU A 57 -4.36 -2.24 18.25
N GLY A 58 -4.04 -3.52 18.39
CA GLY A 58 -4.46 -4.36 19.51
C GLY A 58 -5.40 -5.51 19.12
N THR A 59 -5.88 -6.24 20.14
CA THR A 59 -6.81 -7.35 19.96
C THR A 59 -8.24 -6.85 20.02
N HIS A 60 -9.00 -7.13 18.97
CA HIS A 60 -10.37 -6.67 18.82
C HIS A 60 -11.33 -7.84 18.62
N PHE A 61 -12.57 -7.62 19.01
CA PHE A 61 -13.64 -8.59 18.91
C PHE A 61 -14.50 -8.29 17.68
N LEU A 62 -14.74 -9.30 16.85
CA LEU A 62 -15.62 -9.26 15.69
C LEU A 62 -16.74 -10.28 15.85
N VAL A 63 -17.88 -10.03 15.21
CA VAL A 63 -18.96 -11.01 15.12
C VAL A 63 -18.67 -12.02 14.00
N PRO A 64 -18.43 -13.32 14.30
CA PRO A 64 -17.85 -14.31 13.37
C PRO A 64 -18.54 -14.53 12.01
N TRP A 65 -19.81 -14.14 11.89
CA TRP A 65 -20.60 -14.32 10.66
C TRP A 65 -21.00 -13.00 9.98
N GLY A 66 -21.17 -11.96 10.79
CA GLY A 66 -21.69 -10.66 10.36
C GLY A 66 -20.59 -9.68 9.99
N GLN A 67 -19.43 -9.77 10.64
CA GLN A 67 -18.37 -8.79 10.50
C GLN A 67 -17.10 -9.40 9.92
N LYS A 68 -16.45 -8.65 9.04
CA LYS A 68 -15.15 -9.01 8.45
C LYS A 68 -14.18 -7.84 8.62
N PRO A 69 -13.02 -8.05 9.26
CA PRO A 69 -11.99 -7.02 9.37
C PRO A 69 -11.19 -6.95 8.07
N PHE A 70 -10.94 -5.73 7.61
CA PHE A 70 -10.00 -5.42 6.54
C PHE A 70 -8.85 -4.62 7.12
N ILE A 71 -7.65 -5.22 7.12
CA ILE A 71 -6.47 -4.66 7.75
C ILE A 71 -5.67 -3.87 6.71
N PHE A 72 -5.45 -2.59 6.99
CA PHE A 72 -4.72 -1.65 6.16
C PHE A 72 -3.38 -1.29 6.77
N ASP A 73 -2.36 -1.27 5.94
CA ASP A 73 -1.06 -0.74 6.31
C ASP A 73 -1.06 0.79 6.12
N ILE A 74 -0.81 1.53 7.18
CA ILE A 74 -0.78 3.00 7.18
C ILE A 74 0.65 3.55 7.08
N ARG A 75 1.62 2.69 6.76
CA ARG A 75 3.01 3.10 6.54
C ARG A 75 3.18 3.71 5.15
N THR A 76 4.21 4.52 5.02
CA THR A 76 4.57 5.13 3.75
C THR A 76 5.14 4.08 2.81
N LYS A 77 4.55 3.92 1.63
CA LYS A 77 5.00 2.98 0.61
C LYS A 77 5.53 3.72 -0.62
N PRO A 78 6.69 3.31 -1.17
CA PRO A 78 7.21 3.89 -2.40
C PRO A 78 6.57 3.24 -3.63
N HIS A 79 6.12 4.08 -4.56
CA HIS A 79 5.62 3.70 -5.88
C HIS A 79 6.54 4.20 -6.95
N THR A 80 6.89 3.33 -7.89
CA THR A 80 7.79 3.69 -8.99
C THR A 80 7.02 3.64 -10.29
N PHE A 81 6.89 4.80 -10.94
CA PHE A 81 6.23 4.93 -12.23
C PHE A 81 7.29 5.27 -13.28
N SER A 82 7.42 4.42 -14.30
CA SER A 82 8.28 4.68 -15.45
C SER A 82 7.44 5.22 -16.60
N CYS A 83 7.75 6.41 -17.09
CA CYS A 83 7.10 6.99 -18.25
C CYS A 83 8.13 7.38 -19.33
N PHE A 84 7.67 7.28 -20.58
CA PHE A 84 8.45 7.62 -21.76
C PHE A 84 7.83 8.88 -22.34
N SER A 85 8.57 9.98 -22.37
CA SER A 85 8.07 11.27 -22.88
C SER A 85 8.98 11.79 -23.99
N GLY A 86 8.36 12.27 -25.07
CA GLY A 86 9.05 12.96 -26.15
C GLY A 86 9.28 14.42 -25.81
N THR A 87 10.52 14.89 -25.95
CA THR A 87 10.89 16.30 -25.69
C THR A 87 10.60 17.18 -26.90
N LYS A 88 10.62 18.50 -26.67
CA LYS A 88 10.54 19.54 -27.72
C LYS A 88 11.59 19.36 -28.83
N ASP A 89 12.72 18.73 -28.50
CA ASP A 89 13.84 18.49 -29.40
C ASP A 89 13.76 17.12 -30.09
N LEU A 90 12.57 16.48 -30.11
CA LEU A 90 12.31 15.17 -30.73
C LEU A 90 13.12 14.02 -30.11
N GLN A 91 13.45 14.11 -28.82
CA GLN A 91 14.19 13.06 -28.12
C GLN A 91 13.31 12.30 -27.14
N MET A 92 13.57 11.00 -27.01
CA MET A 92 12.88 10.12 -26.07
C MET A 92 13.57 10.15 -24.71
N VAL A 93 12.84 10.56 -23.68
CA VAL A 93 13.33 10.60 -22.30
C VAL A 93 12.61 9.54 -21.47
N HIS A 94 13.40 8.77 -20.72
CA HIS A 94 12.92 7.76 -19.78
C HIS A 94 12.89 8.37 -18.37
N LEU A 95 11.69 8.75 -17.95
CA LEU A 95 11.45 9.36 -16.64
C LEU A 95 11.04 8.26 -15.67
N THR A 96 11.74 8.16 -14.53
CA THR A 96 11.33 7.26 -13.45
C THR A 96 10.99 8.08 -12.20
N LEU A 97 9.70 8.18 -11.92
CA LEU A 97 9.17 8.94 -10.80
C LEU A 97 8.99 7.98 -9.62
N ARG A 98 9.48 8.37 -8.43
CA ARG A 98 9.24 7.63 -7.19
C ARG A 98 8.34 8.44 -6.28
N VAL A 99 7.09 8.04 -6.20
CA VAL A 99 6.09 8.72 -5.37
C VAL A 99 6.00 8.01 -4.02
N LEU A 100 5.96 8.77 -2.93
CA LEU A 100 5.76 8.21 -1.60
C LEU A 100 4.30 8.47 -1.20
N SER A 101 3.50 7.43 -1.05
CA SER A 101 2.10 7.52 -0.61
C SER A 101 1.98 7.07 0.85
N ARG A 102 1.09 7.72 1.60
CA ARG A 102 0.66 7.29 2.93
C ARG A 102 -0.81 7.64 3.11
N PRO A 103 -1.70 6.67 3.39
CA PRO A 103 -3.12 6.93 3.53
C PRO A 103 -3.45 7.64 4.86
N GLU A 104 -4.46 8.52 4.84
CA GLU A 104 -5.00 9.14 6.05
C GLU A 104 -5.92 8.17 6.80
N VAL A 105 -5.66 7.97 8.11
CA VAL A 105 -6.39 6.99 8.94
C VAL A 105 -7.89 7.25 8.96
N LEU A 106 -8.32 8.50 9.18
CA LEU A 106 -9.74 8.86 9.31
C LEU A 106 -10.53 8.65 8.02
N ARG A 107 -9.86 8.61 6.88
CA ARG A 107 -10.48 8.46 5.55
C ARG A 107 -10.47 7.04 5.03
N LEU A 108 -9.83 6.09 5.74
CA LEU A 108 -9.75 4.68 5.32
C LEU A 108 -11.11 4.07 4.95
N PRO A 109 -12.22 4.28 5.70
CA PRO A 109 -13.51 3.72 5.33
C PRO A 109 -14.07 4.31 4.03
N LYS A 110 -13.82 5.60 3.79
CA LYS A 110 -14.24 6.28 2.56
C LYS A 110 -13.40 5.82 1.37
N ILE A 111 -12.09 5.72 1.54
CA ILE A 111 -11.16 5.19 0.53
C ILE A 111 -11.57 3.77 0.14
N PHE A 112 -11.86 2.91 1.13
CA PHE A 112 -12.33 1.54 0.91
C PHE A 112 -13.65 1.48 0.12
N LYS A 113 -14.61 2.37 0.43
CA LYS A 113 -15.89 2.47 -0.31
C LYS A 113 -15.68 2.87 -1.78
N THR A 114 -14.72 3.74 -2.08
CA THR A 114 -14.53 4.31 -3.42
C THR A 114 -13.62 3.46 -4.31
N LEU A 115 -12.52 2.93 -3.78
CA LEU A 115 -11.48 2.25 -4.56
C LEU A 115 -11.55 0.73 -4.46
N GLY A 116 -12.31 0.17 -3.52
CA GLY A 116 -12.40 -1.27 -3.31
C GLY A 116 -11.09 -1.87 -2.80
N LEU A 117 -10.93 -3.19 -2.92
CA LEU A 117 -9.82 -3.96 -2.34
C LEU A 117 -8.49 -3.89 -3.11
N GLU A 118 -8.49 -3.33 -4.31
CA GLU A 118 -7.40 -3.53 -5.27
C GLU A 118 -6.55 -2.27 -5.49
N ASP A 119 -7.11 -1.06 -5.29
CA ASP A 119 -6.44 0.21 -5.63
C ASP A 119 -6.29 1.15 -4.42
N PHE A 120 -5.56 0.72 -3.39
CA PHE A 120 -5.49 1.44 -2.11
C PHE A 120 -4.53 2.62 -2.00
N ASP A 121 -3.90 3.04 -3.09
CA ASP A 121 -2.60 3.71 -2.96
C ASP A 121 -2.53 5.21 -3.25
N ILE A 122 -3.66 5.91 -3.38
CA ILE A 122 -3.62 7.26 -3.95
C ILE A 122 -4.41 8.28 -3.13
N GLU A 123 -3.90 8.58 -1.93
CA GLU A 123 -3.78 9.97 -1.48
C GLU A 123 -2.28 10.32 -1.46
N LEU A 124 -1.84 11.10 -2.44
CA LEU A 124 -0.44 11.48 -2.61
C LEU A 124 -0.14 12.69 -1.72
N ASN A 125 0.65 12.48 -0.66
CA ASN A 125 1.08 13.58 0.21
C ASN A 125 2.38 14.23 -0.30
N ASP A 126 3.27 13.48 -0.97
CA ASP A 126 4.53 14.03 -1.49
C ASP A 126 5.04 13.27 -2.74
N VAL A 127 5.56 14.02 -3.71
CA VAL A 127 6.04 13.52 -5.02
C VAL A 127 7.52 13.89 -5.16
N ALA A 128 8.40 12.89 -5.03
CA ALA A 128 9.84 13.09 -5.19
C ALA A 128 10.34 12.50 -6.52
N ILE A 129 10.81 13.34 -7.44
CA ILE A 129 11.47 12.84 -8.66
C ILE A 129 12.85 12.32 -8.27
N THR A 130 13.02 10.99 -8.23
CA THR A 130 14.27 10.38 -7.77
C THR A 130 15.26 10.17 -8.92
N HIS A 131 14.82 9.78 -10.11
CA HIS A 131 15.75 9.47 -11.20
C HIS A 131 15.21 9.84 -12.59
N LEU A 132 15.92 10.73 -13.27
CA LEU A 132 15.65 11.17 -14.63
C LEU A 132 16.79 10.70 -15.52
N SER A 133 16.54 9.66 -16.33
CA SER A 133 17.52 9.13 -17.27
C SER A 133 17.20 9.58 -18.69
N TYR A 134 18.18 10.24 -19.30
CA TYR A 134 18.14 10.50 -20.73
C TYR A 134 18.66 9.29 -21.51
N GLY A 135 18.18 9.12 -22.76
CA GLY A 135 18.73 8.11 -23.66
C GLY A 135 20.22 8.36 -23.95
N ALA A 136 20.97 7.29 -24.27
CA ALA A 136 22.43 7.34 -24.47
C ALA A 136 22.88 8.38 -25.52
N GLU A 137 22.08 8.60 -26.57
CA GLU A 137 22.38 9.60 -27.61
C GLU A 137 22.27 11.04 -27.11
N PHE A 138 21.34 11.33 -26.20
CA PHE A 138 21.20 12.67 -25.62
C PHE A 138 22.37 12.99 -24.70
N SER A 139 22.75 12.07 -23.82
CA SER A 139 23.90 12.26 -22.93
C SER A 139 25.16 12.58 -23.73
N LYS A 140 25.38 11.85 -24.83
CA LYS A 140 26.49 12.10 -25.76
C LYS A 140 26.39 13.46 -26.47
N ALA A 141 25.18 13.88 -26.86
CA ALA A 141 24.97 15.19 -27.48
C ALA A 141 25.15 16.36 -26.50
N VAL A 142 24.71 16.21 -25.24
CA VAL A 142 24.91 17.18 -24.16
C VAL A 142 26.38 17.29 -23.82
N GLU A 143 27.07 16.16 -23.67
CA GLU A 143 28.52 16.12 -23.43
C GLU A 143 29.28 16.85 -24.55
N LYS A 144 28.98 16.55 -25.81
CA LYS A 144 29.58 17.27 -26.96
C LYS A 144 29.31 18.78 -26.94
N LYS A 145 28.08 19.20 -26.60
CA LYS A 145 27.75 20.62 -26.49
C LYS A 145 28.51 21.28 -25.34
N GLN A 146 28.62 20.62 -24.19
CA GLN A 146 29.37 21.11 -23.04
C GLN A 146 30.87 21.28 -23.37
N VAL A 147 31.46 20.31 -24.06
CA VAL A 147 32.85 20.40 -24.53
C VAL A 147 33.04 21.58 -25.49
N ALA A 148 32.15 21.73 -26.49
CA ALA A 148 32.21 22.85 -27.42
C ALA A 148 32.05 24.21 -26.71
N GLN A 149 31.20 24.29 -25.70
CA GLN A 149 31.01 25.50 -24.88
C GLN A 149 32.28 25.84 -24.08
N GLN A 150 32.88 24.82 -23.45
CA GLN A 150 34.12 24.96 -22.67
C GLN A 150 35.30 25.37 -23.55
N GLU A 151 35.44 24.80 -24.75
CA GLU A 151 36.47 25.18 -25.72
C GLU A 151 36.30 26.63 -26.19
N ALA A 152 35.05 27.08 -26.39
CA ALA A 152 34.76 28.46 -26.73
C ALA A 152 35.09 29.44 -25.59
N GLU A 153 34.81 29.06 -24.33
CA GLU A 153 35.20 29.85 -23.15
C GLU A 153 36.71 29.90 -22.95
N TRP A 154 37.39 28.76 -23.10
CA TRP A 154 38.84 28.67 -23.08
C TRP A 154 39.47 29.53 -24.16
N SER A 155 38.94 29.49 -25.39
CA SER A 155 39.41 30.32 -26.50
C SER A 155 39.29 31.81 -26.17
N LYS A 156 38.17 32.23 -25.57
CA LYS A 156 37.99 33.62 -25.11
C LYS A 156 38.96 34.00 -24.00
N PHE A 157 39.20 33.11 -23.04
CA PHE A 157 40.14 33.35 -21.94
C PHE A 157 41.58 33.49 -22.44
N VAL A 158 41.99 32.64 -23.38
CA VAL A 158 43.31 32.70 -24.01
C VAL A 158 43.51 34.02 -24.77
N VAL A 159 42.49 34.48 -25.51
CA VAL A 159 42.54 35.78 -26.22
C VAL A 159 42.62 36.95 -25.23
N MET A 160 41.80 36.97 -24.18
CA MET A 160 41.86 38.03 -23.16
C MET A 160 43.22 38.10 -22.46
N LYS A 161 43.83 36.94 -22.19
CA LYS A 161 45.18 36.90 -21.62
C LYS A 161 46.22 37.47 -22.58
N ALA A 162 46.09 37.19 -23.87
CA ALA A 162 46.99 37.72 -24.90
C ALA A 162 46.80 39.23 -25.16
N GLU A 163 45.62 39.79 -24.91
CA GLU A 163 45.38 41.24 -24.99
C GLU A 163 45.86 42.01 -23.73
N GLN A 164 46.06 41.32 -22.61
CA GLN A 164 46.57 41.92 -21.37
C GLN A 164 48.11 41.96 -21.28
N GLU A 165 48.81 41.25 -22.15
CA GLU A 165 50.28 41.28 -22.33
C GLU A 165 50.68 42.33 -23.39
#